data_AF-A0A210QYJ3-F1
#
_entry.id   AF-A0A210QYJ3-F1
#
_cell.length_a   1.000
_cell.length_b   1.000
_cell.length_c   1.000
_cell.angle_alpha   90.00
_cell.angle_beta   90.00
_cell.angle_gamma   90.00
#
_symmetry.space_group_name_H-M   'P 1'
#
loop_
_entity.id
_entity.type
_entity.pdbx_description
1 polymer ?
#
loop_
_entity_poly.entity_id
_entity_poly.type
_entity_poly.pdbx_seq_one_letter_code
_entity_poly.pdbx_strand_id
1 'polypeptide(L)'
;MNKAQLSKYTLTDTGFRVAKLVDTDCRVATLTDTGCRVATLTDTGCRVATLTDTGCRVAKLVDTDCRVGTLTDTGCRVATLTDTGCRVATLSDTGCRVATLTDTGCRVASHRDLIKE
;
A
#
# COMPACT_ATOMS: atom_id res chain seq x y z
N MET A 1 -14.75 -1.06 -6.86
CA MET A 1 -15.80 -1.25 -5.86
C MET A 1 -15.99 0.09 -5.17
N ASN A 2 -17.21 0.62 -5.06
CA ASN A 2 -17.44 1.90 -4.40
C ASN A 2 -18.34 1.72 -3.17
N LYS A 3 -17.99 2.46 -2.12
CA LYS A 3 -18.67 2.68 -0.84
C LYS A 3 -18.53 1.56 0.19
N ALA A 4 -17.65 1.78 1.16
CA ALA A 4 -18.04 1.72 2.56
C ALA A 4 -16.99 2.48 3.39
N GLN A 5 -17.45 3.22 4.40
CA GLN A 5 -16.63 3.47 5.58
C GLN A 5 -16.16 2.10 6.08
N LEU A 6 -14.92 1.72 5.79
CA LEU A 6 -14.34 0.43 6.17
C LEU A 6 -13.89 0.51 7.62
N SER A 7 -14.84 0.61 8.55
CA SER A 7 -14.60 0.32 9.96
C SER A 7 -14.77 -1.18 10.19
N LYS A 8 -13.85 -2.00 9.67
CA LYS A 8 -13.84 -3.46 9.89
C LYS A 8 -12.42 -3.98 10.14
N TYR A 9 -12.37 -4.97 11.04
CA TYR A 9 -11.16 -5.39 11.76
C TYR A 9 -10.17 -6.26 10.97
N THR A 10 -10.48 -6.74 9.78
CA THR A 10 -9.50 -7.37 8.85
C THR A 10 -10.12 -7.42 7.45
N LEU A 11 -9.33 -7.13 6.41
CA LEU A 11 -9.70 -7.21 5.00
C LEU A 11 -8.68 -8.10 4.28
N THR A 12 -9.15 -8.92 3.35
CA THR A 12 -8.28 -9.80 2.57
C THR A 12 -8.82 -9.95 1.15
N ASP A 13 -8.02 -9.55 0.17
CA ASP A 13 -8.37 -9.63 -1.25
C ASP A 13 -7.34 -10.47 -2.01
N THR A 14 -7.84 -11.33 -2.93
CA THR A 14 -6.99 -12.27 -3.67
C THR A 14 -7.34 -12.30 -5.16
N GLY A 15 -6.32 -12.25 -6.02
CA GLY A 15 -6.43 -12.53 -7.45
C GLY A 15 -7.25 -11.52 -8.28
N PHE A 16 -7.44 -10.30 -7.79
CA PHE A 16 -8.28 -9.32 -8.47
C PHE A 16 -7.53 -8.49 -9.52
N ARG A 17 -8.29 -7.97 -10.49
CA ARG A 17 -7.81 -7.01 -11.49
C ARG A 17 -8.77 -5.84 -11.57
N VAL A 18 -8.26 -4.63 -11.32
CA VAL A 18 -9.08 -3.43 -11.27
C VAL A 18 -8.38 -2.30 -12.03
N ALA A 19 -9.15 -1.53 -12.80
CA ALA A 19 -8.61 -0.36 -13.48
C ALA A 19 -8.35 0.80 -12.51
N LYS A 20 -9.28 1.07 -11.60
CA LYS A 20 -9.16 2.14 -10.62
C LYS A 20 -9.78 1.76 -9.29
N LEU A 21 -9.03 1.95 -8.20
CA LEU A 21 -9.50 1.84 -6.82
C LEU A 21 -9.16 3.15 -6.10
N VAL A 22 -10.08 3.64 -5.26
CA VAL A 22 -9.93 4.89 -4.52
C VAL A 22 -10.53 4.69 -3.13
N ASP A 23 -9.72 4.90 -2.10
CA ASP A 23 -10.14 4.79 -0.71
C ASP A 23 -9.86 6.10 0.04
N THR A 24 -10.83 6.52 0.85
CA THR A 24 -10.80 7.78 1.59
C THR A 24 -11.26 7.57 3.03
N ASP A 25 -10.51 8.13 3.98
CA ASP A 25 -10.81 8.10 5.43
C ASP A 25 -10.97 6.67 5.99
N CYS A 26 -10.21 5.71 5.45
CA CYS A 26 -10.28 4.31 5.86
C CYS A 26 -9.54 4.05 7.19
N ARG A 27 -10.08 3.14 8.01
CA ARG A 27 -9.45 2.69 9.26
C ARG A 27 -9.47 1.18 9.36
N VAL A 28 -8.33 0.56 9.08
CA VAL A 28 -8.21 -0.89 8.98
C VAL A 28 -7.20 -1.39 10.01
N ALA A 29 -7.55 -2.45 10.74
CA ALA A 29 -6.56 -3.08 11.62
C ALA A 29 -5.59 -3.95 10.81
N THR A 30 -6.11 -4.82 9.94
CA THR A 30 -5.27 -5.66 9.07
C THR A 30 -5.82 -5.64 7.64
N LEU A 31 -4.97 -5.37 6.64
CA LEU A 31 -5.26 -5.51 5.22
C LEU A 31 -4.23 -6.46 4.59
N THR A 32 -4.70 -7.42 3.81
CA THR A 32 -3.86 -8.41 3.13
C THR A 32 -4.27 -8.56 1.68
N ASP A 33 -3.39 -8.19 0.75
CA ASP A 33 -3.64 -8.29 -0.68
C ASP A 33 -2.68 -9.29 -1.33
N THR A 34 -3.23 -10.22 -2.13
CA THR A 34 -2.41 -11.23 -2.82
C THR A 34 -2.74 -11.37 -4.31
N GLY A 35 -1.74 -11.23 -5.16
CA GLY A 35 -1.86 -11.48 -6.61
C GLY A 35 -2.65 -10.41 -7.37
N CYS A 36 -2.64 -9.18 -6.89
CA CYS A 36 -3.49 -8.11 -7.35
C CYS A 36 -2.88 -7.39 -8.57
N ARG A 37 -3.73 -6.91 -9.50
CA ARG A 37 -3.29 -6.02 -10.58
C ARG A 37 -4.17 -4.78 -10.63
N VAL A 38 -3.57 -3.62 -10.40
CA VAL A 38 -4.29 -2.35 -10.34
C VAL A 38 -3.64 -1.34 -11.28
N ALA A 39 -4.43 -0.69 -12.13
CA ALA A 39 -3.86 0.37 -12.99
C ALA A 39 -3.70 1.69 -12.21
N THR A 40 -4.66 2.05 -11.35
CA THR A 40 -4.53 3.20 -10.45
C THR A 40 -5.14 2.89 -9.09
N LEU A 41 -4.35 3.05 -8.03
CA LEU A 41 -4.78 3.04 -6.64
C LEU A 41 -4.55 4.43 -6.04
N THR A 42 -5.48 4.91 -5.23
CA THR A 42 -5.39 6.22 -4.59
C THR A 42 -5.99 6.17 -3.20
N ASP A 43 -5.16 6.41 -2.19
CA ASP A 43 -5.56 6.35 -0.79
C ASP A 43 -5.37 7.73 -0.14
N THR A 44 -6.39 8.20 0.58
CA THR A 44 -6.35 9.51 1.23
C THR A 44 -6.87 9.44 2.66
N GLY A 45 -6.07 9.89 3.62
CA GLY A 45 -6.46 9.92 5.04
C GLY A 45 -6.57 8.53 5.69
N CYS A 46 -5.93 7.53 5.10
CA CYS A 46 -6.05 6.14 5.56
C CYS A 46 -5.19 5.86 6.80
N ARG A 47 -5.69 4.99 7.67
CA ARG A 47 -4.96 4.46 8.82
C ARG A 47 -5.03 2.95 8.84
N VAL A 48 -3.88 2.31 8.75
CA VAL A 48 -3.75 0.85 8.72
C VAL A 48 -2.79 0.41 9.84
N ALA A 49 -3.18 -0.54 10.68
CA ALA A 49 -2.23 -1.05 11.68
C ALA A 49 -1.24 -2.03 11.04
N THR A 50 -1.73 -2.95 10.22
CA THR A 50 -0.91 -3.91 9.47
C THR A 50 -1.39 -4.00 8.02
N LEU A 51 -0.48 -3.80 7.07
CA LEU A 51 -0.68 -3.99 5.64
C LEU A 51 0.30 -5.04 5.11
N THR A 52 -0.21 -6.05 4.40
CA THR A 52 0.60 -7.10 3.76
C THR A 52 0.23 -7.23 2.29
N ASP A 53 1.17 -6.93 1.40
CA ASP A 53 0.98 -7.08 -0.04
C ASP A 53 1.91 -8.15 -0.61
N THR A 54 1.35 -9.10 -1.36
CA THR A 54 2.12 -10.19 -1.96
C THR A 54 1.80 -10.34 -3.45
N GLY A 55 2.83 -10.21 -4.29
CA GLY A 55 2.72 -10.41 -5.74
C GLY A 55 1.86 -9.36 -6.46
N CYS A 56 1.75 -8.17 -5.87
CA CYS A 56 0.93 -7.08 -6.41
C CYS A 56 1.63 -6.34 -7.55
N ARG A 57 0.85 -5.89 -8.54
CA ARG A 57 1.33 -5.03 -9.63
C ARG A 57 0.45 -3.80 -9.74
N VAL A 58 1.04 -2.63 -9.54
CA VAL A 58 0.35 -1.35 -9.58
C VAL A 58 1.02 -0.45 -10.61
N ALA A 59 0.27 0.10 -11.57
CA ALA A 59 0.86 1.06 -12.50
C ALA A 59 1.03 2.43 -11.84
N LYS A 60 0.02 2.92 -11.12
CA LYS A 60 0.10 4.17 -10.36
C LYS A 60 -0.49 4.00 -8.97
N LEU A 61 0.30 4.29 -7.94
CA LEU A 61 -0.12 4.37 -6.54
C LEU A 61 0.06 5.81 -6.05
N VAL A 62 -0.95 6.35 -5.39
CA VAL A 62 -0.94 7.70 -4.82
C VAL A 62 -1.48 7.65 -3.40
N ASP A 63 -0.63 7.93 -2.42
CA ASP A 63 -1.01 7.93 -1.01
C ASP A 63 -0.88 9.33 -0.42
N THR A 64 -1.90 9.79 0.28
CA THR A 64 -1.92 11.10 0.93
C THR A 64 -2.40 11.00 2.36
N ASP A 65 -1.61 11.54 3.30
CA ASP A 65 -1.89 11.53 4.73
C ASP A 65 -2.12 10.12 5.33
N CYS A 66 -1.53 9.10 4.72
CA CYS A 66 -1.66 7.71 5.14
C CYS A 66 -0.77 7.39 6.35
N ARG A 67 -1.27 6.57 7.28
CA ARG A 67 -0.49 6.07 8.42
C ARG A 67 -0.56 4.57 8.49
N VAL A 68 0.59 3.93 8.41
CA VAL A 68 0.74 2.47 8.51
C VAL A 68 1.60 2.13 9.73
N GLY A 69 1.12 1.22 10.57
CA GLY A 69 1.94 0.66 11.66
C GLY A 69 3.04 -0.22 11.08
N THR A 70 2.64 -1.33 10.48
CA THR A 70 3.52 -2.30 9.84
C THR A 70 3.12 -2.49 8.38
N LEU A 71 4.07 -2.29 7.46
CA LEU A 71 3.93 -2.56 6.04
C LEU A 71 4.88 -3.70 5.66
N THR A 72 4.34 -4.76 5.05
CA THR A 72 5.11 -5.89 4.52
C THR A 72 4.80 -6.12 3.05
N ASP A 73 5.77 -5.89 2.18
CA ASP A 73 5.60 -6.05 0.73
C ASP A 73 6.50 -7.15 0.19
N THR A 74 5.93 -8.10 -0.54
CA THR A 74 6.67 -9.22 -1.14
C THR A 74 6.36 -9.35 -2.63
N GLY A 75 7.37 -9.17 -3.47
CA GLY A 75 7.24 -9.32 -4.92
C GLY A 75 6.35 -8.26 -5.58
N CYS A 76 6.20 -7.09 -4.95
CA CYS A 76 5.38 -6.00 -5.44
C CYS A 76 6.09 -5.19 -6.54
N ARG A 77 5.34 -4.76 -7.55
CA ARG A 77 5.86 -3.91 -8.63
C ARG A 77 5.00 -2.69 -8.81
N VAL A 78 5.59 -1.52 -8.63
CA VAL A 78 4.92 -0.22 -8.80
C VAL A 78 5.64 0.56 -9.90
N ALA A 79 4.93 1.02 -10.93
CA ALA A 79 5.57 1.85 -11.96
C ALA A 79 5.72 3.30 -11.47
N THR A 80 4.69 3.87 -10.87
CA THR A 80 4.75 5.21 -10.27
C THR A 80 4.14 5.20 -8.87
N LEU A 81 4.93 5.65 -7.89
CA LEU A 81 4.53 5.85 -6.50
C LEU A 81 4.61 7.33 -6.16
N THR A 82 3.56 7.87 -5.56
CA THR A 82 3.52 9.26 -5.09
C THR A 82 2.95 9.29 -3.68
N ASP A 83 3.79 9.62 -2.71
CA ASP A 83 3.43 9.66 -1.30
C ASP A 83 3.56 11.07 -0.75
N THR A 84 2.52 11.55 -0.06
CA THR A 84 2.49 12.87 0.56
C THR A 84 2.02 12.78 2.00
N GLY A 85 2.88 13.15 2.95
CA GLY A 85 2.54 13.17 4.37
C GLY A 85 2.36 11.78 5.00
N CYS A 86 2.85 10.72 4.36
CA CYS A 86 2.67 9.34 4.81
C CYS A 86 3.61 8.98 5.97
N ARG A 87 3.18 8.07 6.84
CA ARG A 87 4.00 7.58 7.96
C ARG A 87 3.92 6.08 8.07
N VAL A 88 5.08 5.43 8.08
CA VAL A 88 5.22 3.99 8.30
C VAL A 88 6.09 3.78 9.53
N ALA A 89 5.61 3.02 10.52
CA ALA A 89 6.45 2.73 11.69
C ALA A 89 7.48 1.64 11.34
N THR A 90 7.03 0.55 10.72
CA THR A 90 7.89 -0.55 10.29
C THR A 90 7.59 -0.90 8.84
N LEU A 91 8.61 -0.88 7.98
CA LEU A 91 8.55 -1.32 6.60
C LEU A 91 9.46 -2.54 6.43
N SER A 92 8.94 -3.60 5.82
CA SER A 92 9.73 -4.74 5.37
C SER A 92 9.37 -5.06 3.92
N ASP A 93 10.36 -5.04 3.02
CA ASP A 93 10.14 -5.29 1.61
C ASP A 93 11.10 -6.35 1.06
N THR A 94 10.57 -7.26 0.23
CA THR A 94 11.32 -8.34 -0.41
C THR A 94 10.98 -8.40 -1.89
N GLY A 95 11.97 -8.21 -2.76
CA GLY A 95 11.76 -8.29 -4.21
C GLY A 95 10.82 -7.21 -4.77
N CYS A 96 10.67 -6.10 -4.05
CA CYS A 96 9.84 -4.98 -4.46
C CYS A 96 10.57 -4.06 -5.45
N ARG A 97 9.83 -3.50 -6.42
CA ARG A 97 10.39 -2.60 -7.43
C ARG A 97 9.48 -1.41 -7.64
N VAL A 98 10.04 -0.21 -7.49
CA VAL A 98 9.41 1.06 -7.83
C VAL A 98 10.20 1.72 -8.96
N ALA A 99 9.56 2.04 -10.09
CA ALA A 99 10.28 2.66 -11.22
C ALA A 99 10.37 4.19 -11.10
N THR A 100 9.36 4.84 -10.52
CA THR A 100 9.35 6.28 -10.25
C THR A 100 8.76 6.51 -8.88
N LEU A 101 9.47 7.23 -8.03
CA LEU A 101 9.06 7.58 -6.67
C LEU A 101 9.05 9.10 -6.51
N THR A 102 7.97 9.63 -5.95
CA THR A 102 7.90 11.00 -5.43
C THR A 102 7.42 10.93 -3.99
N ASP A 103 8.25 11.38 -3.06
CA ASP A 103 7.94 11.38 -1.64
C ASP A 103 8.05 12.82 -1.12
N THR A 104 6.96 13.34 -0.55
CA THR A 104 6.95 14.61 0.15
C THR A 104 6.50 14.45 1.59
N GLY A 105 7.43 14.63 2.52
CA GLY A 105 7.14 14.65 3.94
C GLY A 105 6.78 13.29 4.53
N CYS A 106 7.08 12.18 3.84
CA CYS A 106 6.88 10.86 4.41
C CYS A 106 8.01 10.46 5.35
N ARG A 107 7.70 9.51 6.25
CA ARG A 107 8.63 9.03 7.26
C ARG A 107 8.47 7.53 7.45
N VAL A 108 9.60 6.83 7.45
CA VAL A 108 9.71 5.43 7.86
C VAL A 108 10.58 5.37 9.11
N ALA A 109 10.06 4.84 10.21
CA ALA A 109 10.83 4.78 11.46
C ALA A 109 11.80 3.60 11.50
N SER A 110 11.43 2.46 10.92
CA SER A 110 12.26 1.28 10.75
C SER A 110 12.03 0.68 9.38
N HIS A 111 13.10 0.42 8.63
CA HIS A 111 13.04 -0.21 7.31
C HIS A 111 13.95 -1.43 7.27
N ARG A 112 13.43 -2.54 6.72
CA ARG A 112 14.17 -3.76 6.45
C ARG A 112 13.99 -4.16 4.99
N ASP A 113 14.99 -3.82 4.19
CA ASP A 113 15.13 -4.29 2.81
C ASP A 113 15.76 -5.69 2.80
N LEU A 114 15.10 -6.63 2.12
CA LEU A 114 15.52 -8.03 2.00
C LEU A 114 16.04 -8.42 0.60
N ILE A 115 16.37 -7.49 -0.30
CA ILE A 115 16.84 -7.79 -1.68
C ILE A 115 18.39 -8.05 -1.68
N LYS A 116 19.11 -8.84 -2.54
CA LYS A 116 18.99 -9.25 -3.97
C LYS A 116 19.73 -10.56 -4.29
N GLU A 117 19.09 -11.42 -5.08
CA GLU A 117 19.65 -11.87 -6.37
C GLU A 117 18.71 -11.40 -7.49
#